data_AF-A0A9D7VL40-F1
#
_entry.id   AF-A0A9D7VL40-F1
#
_cell.length_a   1.000
_cell.length_b   1.000
_cell.length_c   1.000
_cell.angle_alpha   90.00
_cell.angle_beta   90.00
_cell.angle_gamma   90.00
#
_symmetry.space_group_name_H-M   'P 1'
#
loop_
_entity.id
_entity.type
_entity.pdbx_description
1 polymer ?
#
loop_
_entity_poly.entity_id
_entity_poly.type
_entity_poly.pdbx_seq_one_letter_code
_entity_poly.pdbx_strand_id
1 'polypeptide(L)'
;MTNQIVNQGQWGICGFVAVLNALHQTGTIKEFGKGLTLEDINKRLGAELVTFLKIIKEENPDIGTEIVKFTQSFGSPYNSYKSIDQLVEKIKQDLINSSILTETIINTPGFGIAMTADAVKLYLEKFANLSIEAKKQLDIGKLSQYKNCVIGLGNDNKLKHWVYIDKEGYLYNWGNKQKDLTELKNYNFIDSVFEIKGVKV
;
A
#
# COMPACT_ATOMS: atom_id res chain seq x y z
N MET A 1 -16.39 -15.32 1.78
CA MET A 1 -15.06 -15.76 1.29
C MET A 1 -14.16 -14.54 1.30
N THR A 2 -13.14 -14.53 2.14
CA THR A 2 -12.07 -13.51 2.11
C THR A 2 -11.19 -13.82 0.91
N ASN A 3 -11.39 -13.11 -0.19
CA ASN A 3 -10.48 -13.16 -1.34
C ASN A 3 -9.13 -12.59 -0.86
N GLN A 4 -8.13 -13.46 -0.65
CA GLN A 4 -6.78 -13.04 -0.31
C GLN A 4 -6.20 -12.25 -1.49
N ILE A 5 -6.08 -10.94 -1.29
CA ILE A 5 -5.51 -10.02 -2.29
C ILE A 5 -4.09 -9.66 -1.87
N VAL A 6 -3.15 -10.17 -2.67
CA VAL A 6 -1.78 -9.69 -2.88
C VAL A 6 -0.81 -9.84 -1.70
N ASN A 7 -0.04 -10.92 -1.76
CA ASN A 7 1.30 -10.96 -1.17
C ASN A 7 2.23 -10.10 -2.06
N GLN A 8 2.82 -9.03 -1.52
CA GLN A 8 3.77 -8.11 -2.18
C GLN A 8 5.16 -8.26 -1.58
N GLY A 9 5.46 -9.41 -0.93
CA GLY A 9 6.70 -9.65 -0.19
C GLY A 9 7.99 -9.47 -1.00
N GLN A 10 7.88 -9.14 -2.28
CA GLN A 10 8.98 -8.85 -3.21
C GLN A 10 9.09 -7.36 -3.59
N TRP A 11 8.81 -6.39 -2.73
CA TRP A 11 9.14 -4.97 -3.02
C TRP A 11 9.93 -4.26 -1.91
N GLY A 12 10.33 -4.98 -0.86
CA GLY A 12 11.16 -4.47 0.23
C GLY A 12 10.43 -3.57 1.24
N ILE A 13 9.44 -2.79 0.80
CA ILE A 13 8.27 -2.40 1.60
C ILE A 13 7.04 -3.04 1.06
N CYS A 14 6.35 -3.68 1.97
CA CYS A 14 5.14 -4.40 1.67
C CYS A 14 3.88 -3.61 2.06
N GLY A 15 2.75 -3.98 1.46
CA GLY A 15 1.45 -3.68 2.04
C GLY A 15 0.73 -2.44 1.50
N PHE A 16 1.37 -1.50 0.79
CA PHE A 16 0.62 -0.31 0.34
C PHE A 16 -0.51 -0.69 -0.63
N VAL A 17 -0.28 -1.59 -1.59
CA VAL A 17 -1.38 -2.07 -2.47
C VAL A 17 -2.46 -2.83 -1.68
N ALA A 18 -2.10 -3.44 -0.53
CA ALA A 18 -3.05 -4.13 0.33
C ALA A 18 -3.88 -3.11 1.12
N VAL A 19 -3.27 -1.98 1.53
CA VAL A 19 -3.96 -0.81 2.07
C VAL A 19 -4.92 -0.25 1.03
N LEU A 20 -4.49 -0.02 -0.22
CA LEU A 20 -5.37 0.45 -1.29
C LEU A 20 -6.59 -0.46 -1.46
N ASN A 21 -6.35 -1.76 -1.59
CA ASN A 21 -7.41 -2.74 -1.67
C ASN A 21 -8.35 -2.66 -0.46
N ALA A 22 -7.82 -2.56 0.76
CA ALA A 22 -8.62 -2.45 1.98
C ALA A 22 -9.47 -1.17 2.00
N LEU A 23 -8.94 -0.04 1.54
CA LEU A 23 -9.68 1.21 1.42
C LEU A 23 -10.85 1.07 0.43
N HIS A 24 -10.65 0.39 -0.71
CA HIS A 24 -11.74 0.07 -1.64
C HIS A 24 -12.77 -0.90 -1.03
N GLN A 25 -12.32 -1.96 -0.35
CA GLN A 25 -13.21 -2.98 0.25
C GLN A 25 -14.06 -2.42 1.39
N THR A 26 -13.57 -1.41 2.11
CA THR A 26 -14.29 -0.74 3.19
C THR A 26 -15.17 0.41 2.72
N GLY A 27 -15.14 0.74 1.42
CA GLY A 27 -15.83 1.90 0.86
C GLY A 27 -15.27 3.24 1.34
N THR A 28 -14.04 3.23 1.90
CA THR A 28 -13.36 4.46 2.33
C THR A 28 -12.97 5.32 1.13
N ILE A 29 -12.59 4.67 0.03
CA ILE A 29 -12.51 5.24 -1.32
C ILE A 29 -13.55 4.54 -2.20
N LYS A 30 -13.64 4.92 -3.49
CA LYS A 30 -14.62 4.37 -4.43
C LYS A 30 -14.58 2.84 -4.44
N GLU A 31 -15.66 2.17 -4.02
CA GLU A 31 -15.68 0.71 -3.92
C GLU A 31 -15.32 0.01 -5.23
N PHE A 32 -14.69 -1.15 -5.12
CA PHE A 32 -14.71 -2.11 -6.20
C PHE A 32 -16.17 -2.50 -6.47
N GLY A 33 -16.58 -2.41 -7.73
CA GLY A 33 -17.93 -2.86 -8.13
C GLY A 33 -18.18 -4.31 -7.69
N LYS A 34 -19.45 -4.66 -7.48
CA LYS A 34 -19.82 -6.04 -7.09
C LYS A 34 -19.49 -7.03 -8.20
N GLY A 35 -19.10 -8.25 -7.82
CA GLY A 35 -18.91 -9.38 -8.74
C GLY A 35 -17.58 -9.39 -9.50
N LEU A 36 -16.58 -8.61 -9.08
CA LEU A 36 -15.26 -8.62 -9.70
C LEU A 36 -14.45 -9.85 -9.28
N THR A 37 -13.69 -10.38 -10.23
CA THR A 37 -12.70 -11.43 -9.98
C THR A 37 -11.47 -10.83 -9.27
N LEU A 38 -10.65 -11.69 -8.67
CA LEU A 38 -9.37 -11.27 -8.09
C LEU A 38 -8.45 -10.62 -9.14
N GLU A 39 -8.48 -11.15 -10.37
CA GLU A 39 -7.73 -10.61 -11.50
C GLU A 39 -8.18 -9.19 -11.85
N ASP A 40 -9.49 -8.94 -11.89
CA ASP A 40 -10.04 -7.60 -12.15
C ASP A 40 -9.62 -6.60 -11.07
N ILE A 41 -9.62 -7.02 -9.80
CA ILE A 41 -9.19 -6.18 -8.68
C ILE A 41 -7.70 -5.84 -8.82
N ASN A 42 -6.86 -6.83 -9.11
CA ASN A 42 -5.43 -6.63 -9.33
C ASN A 42 -5.16 -5.69 -10.51
N LYS A 43 -5.84 -5.87 -11.65
CA LYS A 43 -5.71 -4.98 -12.81
C LYS A 43 -6.10 -3.55 -12.48
N ARG A 44 -7.19 -3.35 -11.72
CA ARG A 44 -7.64 -2.01 -11.31
C ARG A 44 -6.63 -1.32 -10.39
N LEU A 45 -6.21 -2.01 -9.33
CA LEU A 45 -5.21 -1.51 -8.38
C LEU A 45 -3.88 -1.18 -9.08
N GLY A 46 -3.45 -2.03 -10.01
CA GLY A 46 -2.22 -1.81 -10.77
C GLY A 46 -2.32 -0.64 -11.75
N ALA A 47 -3.44 -0.52 -12.47
CA ALA A 47 -3.71 0.63 -13.33
C ALA A 47 -3.75 1.93 -12.52
N GLU A 48 -4.30 1.88 -11.32
CA GLU A 48 -4.36 3.01 -10.40
C GLU A 48 -2.96 3.46 -9.95
N LEU A 49 -2.11 2.53 -9.50
CA LEU A 49 -0.73 2.83 -9.15
C LEU A 49 0.08 3.37 -10.34
N VAL A 50 -0.07 2.78 -11.53
CA VAL A 50 0.59 3.28 -12.74
C VAL A 50 0.16 4.72 -13.03
N THR A 51 -1.14 5.01 -12.88
CA THR A 51 -1.67 6.36 -13.10
C THR A 51 -1.10 7.34 -12.08
N PHE A 52 -1.13 6.99 -10.81
CA PHE A 52 -0.57 7.78 -9.73
C PHE A 52 0.92 8.09 -9.95
N LEU A 53 1.73 7.08 -10.32
CA LEU A 53 3.16 7.27 -10.56
C LEU A 53 3.44 8.19 -11.75
N LYS A 54 2.66 8.05 -12.83
CA LYS A 54 2.76 8.95 -13.99
C LYS A 54 2.41 10.38 -13.62
N ILE A 55 1.37 10.60 -12.82
CA ILE A 55 0.99 11.94 -12.35
C ILE A 55 2.09 12.52 -11.46
N ILE A 56 2.60 11.75 -10.49
CA ILE A 56 3.69 12.21 -9.61
C ILE A 56 4.93 12.60 -10.40
N LYS A 57 5.29 11.84 -11.42
CA LYS A 57 6.47 12.14 -12.25
C LYS A 57 6.40 13.56 -12.82
N GLU A 58 5.22 14.00 -13.23
CA GLU A 58 5.02 15.31 -13.86
C GLU A 58 4.73 16.42 -12.83
N GLU A 59 3.88 16.14 -11.83
CA GLU A 59 3.37 17.15 -10.90
C GLU A 59 4.17 17.27 -9.60
N ASN A 60 4.82 16.18 -9.16
CA ASN A 60 5.54 16.10 -7.88
C ASN A 60 6.88 15.34 -8.05
N PRO A 61 7.79 15.80 -8.92
CA PRO A 61 9.00 15.06 -9.31
C PRO A 61 9.95 14.77 -8.13
N ASP A 62 9.93 15.59 -7.08
CA ASP A 62 10.72 15.36 -5.87
C ASP A 62 10.25 14.10 -5.13
N ILE A 63 8.93 13.96 -4.91
CA ILE A 63 8.32 12.75 -4.34
C ILE A 63 8.57 11.54 -5.26
N GLY A 64 8.50 11.73 -6.57
CA GLY A 64 8.86 10.69 -7.54
C GLY A 64 10.32 10.21 -7.38
N THR A 65 11.24 11.14 -7.16
CA THR A 65 12.65 10.84 -6.90
C THR A 65 12.83 10.09 -5.58
N GLU A 66 12.11 10.48 -4.54
CA GLU A 66 12.13 9.80 -3.24
C GLU A 66 11.61 8.37 -3.33
N ILE A 67 10.50 8.14 -4.05
CA ILE A 67 9.97 6.79 -4.28
C ILE A 67 11.04 5.88 -4.92
N VAL A 68 11.75 6.39 -5.94
CA VAL A 68 12.83 5.63 -6.61
C VAL A 68 13.97 5.35 -5.64
N LYS A 69 14.51 6.37 -4.96
CA LYS A 69 15.61 6.21 -3.98
C LYS A 69 15.24 5.25 -2.86
N PHE A 70 14.01 5.35 -2.40
CA PHE A 70 13.50 4.51 -1.34
C PHE A 70 13.38 3.06 -1.80
N THR A 71 12.83 2.83 -2.98
CA THR A 71 12.80 1.50 -3.62
C THR A 71 14.22 0.92 -3.75
N GLN A 72 15.20 1.74 -4.15
CA GLN A 72 16.60 1.29 -4.26
C GLN A 72 17.20 0.86 -2.91
N SER A 73 16.77 1.47 -1.80
CA SER A 73 17.30 1.20 -0.46
C SER A 73 17.08 -0.23 0.03
N PHE A 74 16.17 -0.98 -0.62
CA PHE A 74 15.91 -2.39 -0.33
C PHE A 74 16.94 -3.34 -0.94
N GLY A 75 17.94 -2.84 -1.66
CA GLY A 75 19.00 -3.65 -2.24
C GLY A 75 18.55 -4.40 -3.50
N SER A 76 19.28 -5.45 -3.87
CA SER A 76 18.95 -6.24 -5.07
C SER A 76 17.62 -7.00 -4.90
N PRO A 77 16.74 -7.06 -5.92
CA PRO A 77 16.91 -6.51 -7.27
C PRO A 77 16.50 -5.03 -7.43
N TYR A 78 15.91 -4.42 -6.40
CA TYR A 78 15.27 -3.10 -6.46
C TYR A 78 16.24 -1.92 -6.67
N ASN A 79 17.51 -2.08 -6.28
CA ASN A 79 18.57 -1.09 -6.50
C ASN A 79 18.87 -0.80 -7.99
N SER A 80 18.38 -1.65 -8.89
CA SER A 80 18.52 -1.48 -10.34
C SER A 80 17.58 -0.41 -10.92
N TYR A 81 16.44 -0.13 -10.29
CA TYR A 81 15.48 0.87 -10.77
C TYR A 81 16.02 2.30 -10.61
N LYS A 82 16.07 3.08 -11.68
CA LYS A 82 16.65 4.43 -11.76
C LYS A 82 15.63 5.53 -12.02
N SER A 83 14.38 5.18 -12.33
CA SER A 83 13.33 6.15 -12.64
C SER A 83 11.93 5.63 -12.34
N ILE A 84 10.98 6.55 -12.24
CA ILE A 84 9.54 6.22 -12.16
C ILE A 84 9.10 5.41 -13.38
N ASP A 85 9.62 5.71 -14.59
CA ASP A 85 9.26 4.97 -15.81
C ASP A 85 9.61 3.48 -15.71
N GLN A 86 10.76 3.16 -15.11
CA GLN A 86 11.16 1.76 -14.91
C GLN A 86 10.28 1.06 -13.87
N LEU A 87 9.85 1.77 -12.81
CA LEU A 87 8.90 1.24 -11.83
C LEU A 87 7.53 0.99 -12.46
N VAL A 88 7.04 1.94 -13.27
CA VAL A 88 5.79 1.81 -14.04
C VAL A 88 5.86 0.61 -14.99
N GLU A 89 6.96 0.45 -15.71
CA GLU A 89 7.15 -0.68 -16.63
C GLU A 89 7.17 -2.02 -15.89
N LYS A 90 7.85 -2.09 -14.74
CA LYS A 90 7.84 -3.29 -13.89
C LYS A 90 6.42 -3.65 -13.44
N ILE A 91 5.65 -2.68 -12.94
CA ILE A 91 4.26 -2.92 -12.52
C ILE A 91 3.41 -3.43 -13.69
N LYS A 92 3.54 -2.85 -14.89
CA LYS A 92 2.83 -3.34 -16.08
C LYS A 92 3.22 -4.76 -16.45
N GLN A 93 4.51 -5.09 -16.40
CA GLN A 93 5.00 -6.44 -16.67
C GLN A 93 4.44 -7.43 -15.65
N ASP A 94 4.41 -7.06 -14.36
CA ASP A 94 3.81 -7.90 -13.31
C ASP A 94 2.32 -8.13 -13.54
N LEU A 95 1.59 -7.10 -13.96
CA LEU A 95 0.17 -7.22 -14.31
C LEU A 95 -0.06 -8.14 -15.51
N ILE A 96 0.73 -8.00 -16.58
CA ILE A 96 0.64 -8.87 -17.76
C ILE A 96 0.96 -10.31 -17.38
N ASN A 97 2.06 -10.53 -16.65
CA ASN A 97 2.49 -11.87 -16.26
C ASN A 97 1.53 -12.52 -15.27
N SER A 98 0.84 -11.73 -14.43
CA SER A 98 -0.19 -12.25 -13.52
C SER A 98 -1.43 -12.82 -14.24
N SER A 99 -1.70 -12.39 -15.48
CA SER A 99 -2.80 -12.91 -16.29
C SER A 99 -2.51 -14.25 -16.99
N ILE A 100 -1.24 -14.70 -16.96
CA ILE A 100 -0.78 -15.93 -17.62
C ILE A 100 -0.80 -17.13 -16.64
N LEU A 101 -1.01 -16.90 -15.34
CA LEU A 101 -0.83 -17.90 -14.29
C LEU A 101 -2.17 -18.43 -13.78
N THR A 102 -2.53 -19.63 -14.27
CA THR A 102 -3.68 -20.43 -13.85
C THR A 102 -3.51 -20.98 -12.42
N GLU A 103 -4.56 -20.79 -11.60
CA GLU A 103 -5.00 -21.49 -10.36
C GLU A 103 -4.00 -21.89 -9.25
N THR A 104 -2.69 -21.87 -9.44
CA THR A 104 -1.75 -22.62 -8.59
C THR A 104 -0.94 -21.76 -7.63
N ILE A 105 -1.19 -20.45 -7.55
CA ILE A 105 -0.23 -19.57 -6.90
C ILE A 105 -0.89 -18.51 -6.01
N ILE A 106 -1.34 -18.98 -4.85
CA ILE A 106 -1.53 -18.19 -3.61
C ILE A 106 -0.21 -17.48 -3.20
N ASN A 107 0.92 -17.86 -3.80
CA ASN A 107 2.26 -17.34 -3.57
C ASN A 107 2.81 -16.41 -4.67
N THR A 108 2.03 -16.00 -5.68
CA THR A 108 2.58 -15.08 -6.70
C THR A 108 2.68 -13.72 -6.06
N PRO A 109 3.86 -13.09 -6.07
CA PRO A 109 3.98 -11.69 -5.72
C PRO A 109 3.06 -10.91 -6.67
N GLY A 110 2.08 -10.17 -6.17
CA GLY A 110 1.44 -9.19 -7.04
C GLY A 110 2.39 -8.03 -7.33
N PHE A 111 1.92 -7.10 -8.14
CA PHE A 111 2.61 -5.84 -8.36
C PHE A 111 2.68 -5.05 -7.04
N GLY A 112 3.78 -4.34 -6.83
CA GLY A 112 4.01 -3.54 -5.64
C GLY A 112 4.90 -2.36 -5.96
N ILE A 113 5.06 -1.49 -4.97
CA ILE A 113 6.00 -0.38 -5.02
C ILE A 113 6.29 0.06 -3.60
N ALA A 114 7.56 0.36 -3.31
CA ALA A 114 7.91 0.92 -2.02
C ALA A 114 7.48 2.39 -1.99
N MET A 115 6.61 2.72 -1.04
CA MET A 115 6.04 4.05 -0.88
C MET A 115 6.54 4.67 0.43
N THR A 116 7.14 5.86 0.33
CA THR A 116 7.51 6.68 1.50
C THR A 116 6.26 7.21 2.20
N ALA A 117 6.40 7.71 3.43
CA ALA A 117 5.30 8.35 4.15
C ALA A 117 4.71 9.53 3.37
N ASP A 118 5.56 10.38 2.78
CA ASP A 118 5.11 11.52 1.99
C ASP A 118 4.38 11.09 0.71
N ALA A 119 4.84 10.01 0.05
CA ALA A 119 4.15 9.46 -1.11
C ALA A 119 2.78 8.87 -0.75
N VAL A 120 2.66 8.15 0.38
CA VAL A 120 1.37 7.65 0.89
C VAL A 120 0.44 8.80 1.25
N LYS A 121 0.96 9.81 1.97
CA LYS A 121 0.20 11.01 2.33
C LYS A 121 -0.36 11.70 1.09
N LEU A 122 0.50 11.94 0.09
CA LEU A 122 0.11 12.57 -1.17
C LEU A 122 -0.97 11.76 -1.89
N TYR A 123 -0.80 10.44 -1.99
CA TYR A 123 -1.82 9.56 -2.56
C TYR A 123 -3.16 9.74 -1.83
N LEU A 124 -3.18 9.63 -0.51
CA LEU A 124 -4.42 9.72 0.27
C LEU A 124 -5.09 11.08 0.09
N GLU A 125 -4.32 12.17 0.12
CA GLU A 125 -4.86 13.53 0.09
C GLU A 125 -5.29 14.02 -1.29
N LYS A 126 -4.53 13.68 -2.33
CA LYS A 126 -4.70 14.23 -3.68
C LYS A 126 -5.34 13.25 -4.64
N PHE A 127 -4.93 11.98 -4.58
CA PHE A 127 -5.40 10.97 -5.52
C PHE A 127 -6.68 10.29 -5.04
N ALA A 128 -6.72 9.89 -3.78
CA ALA A 128 -7.90 9.30 -3.14
C ALA A 128 -8.90 10.34 -2.61
N ASN A 129 -8.56 11.63 -2.66
CA ASN A 129 -9.38 12.75 -2.17
C ASN A 129 -9.84 12.61 -0.71
N LEU A 130 -8.99 12.05 0.16
CA LEU A 130 -9.27 11.89 1.59
C LEU A 130 -8.74 13.06 2.40
N SER A 131 -9.50 13.45 3.42
CA SER A 131 -9.03 14.32 4.50
C SER A 131 -8.33 13.46 5.54
N ILE A 132 -7.06 13.74 5.82
CA ILE A 132 -6.26 12.97 6.77
C ILE A 132 -5.60 13.86 7.81
N GLU A 133 -5.33 13.31 8.99
CA GLU A 133 -4.56 13.93 10.06
C GLU A 133 -3.33 13.07 10.38
N ALA A 134 -2.14 13.64 10.24
CA ALA A 134 -0.90 12.97 10.65
C ALA A 134 -0.75 13.02 12.18
N LYS A 135 -0.58 11.87 12.83
CA LYS A 135 -0.39 11.79 14.28
C LYS A 135 1.09 11.91 14.65
N LYS A 136 1.37 12.72 15.68
CA LYS A 136 2.72 13.00 16.18
C LYS A 136 3.21 12.02 17.27
N GLN A 137 2.30 11.36 17.98
CA GLN A 137 2.65 10.41 19.04
C GLN A 137 2.39 8.99 18.56
N LEU A 138 3.49 8.25 18.40
CA LEU A 138 3.52 6.94 17.80
C LEU A 138 3.98 5.94 18.87
N ASP A 139 3.06 5.13 19.38
CA ASP A 139 3.35 4.10 20.38
C ASP A 139 2.87 2.74 19.84
N ILE A 140 3.83 1.87 19.55
CA ILE A 140 3.55 0.54 19.01
C ILE A 140 2.84 -0.37 20.00
N GLY A 141 3.00 -0.12 21.31
CA GLY A 141 2.27 -0.81 22.36
C GLY A 141 0.78 -0.46 22.40
N LYS A 142 0.37 0.59 21.68
CA LYS A 142 -1.01 1.10 21.66
C LYS A 142 -1.63 1.08 20.27
N LEU A 143 -1.21 0.18 19.38
CA LEU A 143 -1.74 0.08 18.02
C LEU A 143 -3.27 -0.03 17.95
N SER A 144 -3.90 -0.66 18.95
CA SER A 144 -5.36 -0.78 19.06
C SER A 144 -6.10 0.56 19.22
N GLN A 145 -5.40 1.64 19.58
CA GLN A 145 -5.97 2.98 19.67
C GLN A 145 -6.12 3.66 18.30
N TYR A 146 -5.34 3.24 17.31
CA TYR A 146 -5.37 3.83 15.98
C TYR A 146 -6.47 3.16 15.17
N LYS A 147 -7.62 3.83 15.06
CA LYS A 147 -8.76 3.39 14.25
C LYS A 147 -8.93 4.32 13.06
N ASN A 148 -9.40 3.75 11.95
CA ASN A 148 -9.52 4.46 10.69
C ASN A 148 -8.17 5.06 10.23
N CYS A 149 -7.08 4.32 10.41
CA CYS A 149 -5.72 4.80 10.20
C CYS A 149 -4.96 3.95 9.19
N VAL A 150 -4.26 4.61 8.26
CA VAL A 150 -3.15 4.01 7.51
C VAL A 150 -1.87 4.18 8.33
N ILE A 151 -1.15 3.09 8.58
CA ILE A 151 -0.01 3.05 9.50
C ILE A 151 1.22 2.48 8.78
N GLY A 152 2.31 3.22 8.82
CA GLY A 152 3.64 2.80 8.39
C GLY A 152 4.38 2.13 9.55
N LEU A 153 4.74 0.86 9.40
CA LEU A 153 5.39 0.03 10.40
C LEU A 153 6.78 -0.37 9.93
N GLY A 154 7.70 -0.54 10.87
CA GLY A 154 9.09 -0.80 10.56
C GLY A 154 9.90 -1.45 11.68
N ASN A 155 11.17 -1.65 11.39
CA ASN A 155 12.18 -2.14 12.32
C ASN A 155 13.46 -1.30 12.18
N ASP A 156 14.20 -1.12 13.27
CA ASP A 156 15.46 -0.38 13.31
C ASP A 156 15.35 1.04 12.70
N ASN A 157 14.24 1.73 13.00
CA ASN A 157 13.89 3.04 12.46
C ASN A 157 13.79 3.10 10.93
N LYS A 158 13.47 1.97 10.29
CA LYS A 158 13.24 1.88 8.85
C LYS A 158 11.84 1.37 8.59
N LEU A 159 11.05 2.14 7.85
CA LEU A 159 9.76 1.70 7.32
C LEU A 159 9.93 0.40 6.52
N LYS A 160 9.04 -0.58 6.77
CA LYS A 160 9.03 -1.91 6.15
C LYS A 160 7.66 -2.29 5.61
N HIS A 161 6.57 -1.75 6.16
CA HIS A 161 5.25 -2.24 5.84
C HIS A 161 4.16 -1.19 6.04
N TRP A 162 3.11 -1.25 5.24
CA TRP A 162 1.92 -0.44 5.39
C TRP A 162 0.72 -1.31 5.76
N VAL A 163 -0.05 -0.88 6.75
CA VAL A 163 -1.31 -1.52 7.15
C VAL A 163 -2.43 -0.50 7.27
N TYR A 164 -3.66 -1.00 7.25
CA TYR A 164 -4.85 -0.20 7.52
C TYR A 164 -5.62 -0.80 8.69
N ILE A 165 -5.97 0.02 9.67
CA ILE A 165 -6.91 -0.36 10.74
C ILE A 165 -8.20 0.41 10.49
N ASP A 166 -9.31 -0.31 10.26
CA ASP A 166 -10.61 0.32 9.97
C ASP A 166 -11.23 0.99 11.21
N LYS A 167 -12.36 1.68 11.00
CA LYS A 167 -13.12 2.34 12.07
C LYS A 167 -13.61 1.39 13.19
N GLU A 168 -13.78 0.10 12.87
CA GLU A 168 -14.23 -0.93 13.79
C GLU A 168 -13.05 -1.59 14.54
N GLY A 169 -11.81 -1.21 14.20
CA GLY A 169 -10.58 -1.75 14.78
C GLY A 169 -10.11 -3.05 14.14
N TYR A 170 -10.58 -3.42 12.95
CA TYR A 170 -10.02 -4.54 12.21
C TYR A 170 -8.77 -4.11 11.46
N LEU A 171 -7.72 -4.90 11.62
CA LEU A 171 -6.51 -4.83 10.83
C LEU A 171 -6.75 -5.47 9.47
N TYR A 172 -6.46 -4.70 8.44
CA TYR A 172 -6.32 -5.13 7.07
C TYR A 172 -4.83 -5.20 6.73
N ASN A 173 -4.39 -6.42 6.48
CA ASN A 173 -3.00 -6.72 6.17
C ASN A 173 -2.95 -7.88 5.18
N TRP A 174 -2.22 -7.74 4.08
CA TRP A 174 -2.02 -8.82 3.11
C TRP A 174 -3.31 -9.45 2.55
N GLY A 175 -4.36 -8.63 2.38
CA GLY A 175 -5.67 -9.12 1.95
C GLY A 175 -6.42 -9.92 3.02
N ASN A 176 -5.85 -10.07 4.22
CA ASN A 176 -6.52 -10.64 5.37
C ASN A 176 -7.14 -9.52 6.22
N LYS A 177 -8.32 -9.81 6.78
CA LYS A 177 -9.01 -8.98 7.76
C LYS A 177 -8.99 -9.72 9.09
N GLN A 178 -8.47 -9.11 10.14
CA GLN A 178 -8.39 -9.72 11.47
C GLN A 178 -8.59 -8.68 12.58
N LYS A 179 -9.05 -9.14 13.75
CA LYS A 179 -9.21 -8.29 14.94
C LYS A 179 -8.01 -8.40 15.89
N ASP A 180 -7.27 -9.51 15.79
CA ASP A 180 -6.03 -9.69 16.51
C ASP A 180 -4.91 -8.87 15.85
N LEU A 181 -4.27 -8.02 16.64
CA LEU A 181 -3.16 -7.16 16.20
C LEU A 181 -1.79 -7.76 16.55
N THR A 182 -1.73 -9.01 17.00
CA THR A 182 -0.50 -9.68 17.43
C THR A 182 0.55 -9.75 16.31
N GLU A 183 0.14 -9.85 15.05
CA GLU A 183 1.06 -9.81 13.90
C GLU A 183 1.87 -8.50 13.84
N LEU A 184 1.31 -7.39 14.34
CA LEU A 184 1.99 -6.11 14.34
C LEU A 184 3.14 -6.04 15.35
N LYS A 185 3.21 -6.99 16.30
CA LYS A 185 4.34 -7.11 17.27
C LYS A 185 5.66 -7.51 16.60
N ASN A 186 5.62 -7.95 15.34
CA ASN A 186 6.82 -8.18 14.54
C ASN A 186 7.54 -6.89 14.12
N TYR A 187 6.91 -5.74 14.37
CA TYR A 187 7.46 -4.40 14.17
C TYR A 187 7.76 -3.76 15.53
N ASN A 188 8.86 -3.02 15.62
CA ASN A 188 9.24 -2.27 16.82
C ASN A 188 9.24 -0.74 16.60
N PHE A 189 8.88 -0.29 15.40
CA PHE A 189 8.87 1.11 15.01
C PHE A 189 7.58 1.43 14.24
N ILE A 190 7.00 2.60 14.55
CA ILE A 190 5.96 3.22 13.74
C ILE A 190 6.60 4.42 13.06
N ASP A 191 6.60 4.40 11.73
CA ASP A 191 7.10 5.47 10.89
C ASP A 191 6.11 6.64 10.81
N SER A 192 4.85 6.31 10.58
CA SER A 192 3.82 7.30 10.31
C SER A 192 2.43 6.73 10.58
N VAL A 193 1.49 7.61 10.98
CA VAL A 193 0.07 7.29 11.15
C VAL A 193 -0.74 8.41 10.51
N PHE A 194 -1.58 8.03 9.54
CA PHE A 194 -2.52 8.91 8.86
C PHE A 194 -3.94 8.51 9.25
N GLU A 195 -4.57 9.28 10.13
CA GLU A 195 -5.98 9.08 10.49
C GLU A 195 -6.87 9.67 9.41
N ILE A 196 -7.77 8.85 8.84
CA ILE A 196 -8.72 9.28 7.83
C ILE A 196 -9.92 9.94 8.53
N LYS A 197 -10.26 11.17 8.14
CA LYS A 197 -11.40 11.93 8.66
C LYS A 197 -12.63 11.84 7.76
N GLY A 198 -12.45 11.43 6.51
CA GLY A 198 -13.50 11.30 5.51
C GLY A 198 -13.02 11.73 4.13
N VAL A 199 -13.96 11.85 3.18
CA VAL A 199 -13.69 12.40 1.84
C VAL A 199 -13.69 13.93 1.91
N LYS A 200 -12.76 14.59 1.21
CA LYS A 200 -12.76 16.06 1.08
C LYS A 200 -13.97 16.48 0.23
N VAL A 201 -14.83 17.29 0.83
CA VAL A 201 -15.96 17.96 0.16
C VAL A 201 -15.47 19.19 -0.57
#